data_AF-A0A2U3P924-F1
#
_entry.id   AF-A0A2U3P924-F1
#
_cell.length_a   1.000
_cell.length_b   1.000
_cell.length_c   1.000
_cell.angle_alpha   90.00
_cell.angle_beta   90.00
_cell.angle_gamma   90.00
#
_symmetry.space_group_name_H-M   'P 1'
#
loop_
_entity.id
_entity.type
_entity.pdbx_description
1 polymer ?
#
loop_
_entity_poly.entity_id
_entity_poly.type
_entity_poly.pdbx_seq_one_letter_code
_entity_poly.pdbx_strand_id
1 'polypeptide(L)'
;MAEHPNALVVRRLMAALSEQNRAEIEAVLDEDCIWRVPGANVLSGVYEGRRAILSLFGKMKRIFTGPARFDVIDITTSPGYAAAYQYGIVEVGGATVRLRECLVYRIKDGRVVEVDEFQSDERAFDKAFSESAVEAATARPQ
;
A
#
# COMPACT_ATOMS: atom_id res chain seq x y z
N MET A 1 -2.76 14.60 24.20
CA MET A 1 -2.74 13.13 24.34
C MET A 1 -1.53 12.62 23.59
N ALA A 2 -0.78 11.67 24.15
CA ALA A 2 0.32 11.03 23.43
C ALA A 2 -0.26 10.18 22.27
N GLU A 3 0.42 10.16 21.13
CA GLU A 3 0.04 9.33 19.98
C GLU A 3 0.15 7.84 20.34
N HIS A 4 -0.84 7.04 19.92
CA HIS A 4 -0.89 5.61 20.23
C HIS A 4 0.28 4.86 19.56
N PRO A 5 0.95 3.89 20.23
CA PRO A 5 2.10 3.16 19.65
C PRO A 5 1.82 2.55 18.27
N ASN A 6 0.62 2.00 18.06
CA ASN A 6 0.21 1.45 16.76
C ASN A 6 0.16 2.50 15.63
N ALA A 7 -0.18 3.76 15.92
CA ALA A 7 -0.13 4.81 14.91
C ALA A 7 1.33 5.11 14.50
N LEU A 8 2.26 5.08 15.47
CA LEU A 8 3.69 5.22 15.19
C LEU A 8 4.22 4.08 14.33
N VAL A 9 3.77 2.83 14.57
CA VAL A 9 4.13 1.66 13.73
C VAL A 9 3.67 1.86 12.29
N VAL A 10 2.43 2.30 12.07
CA VAL A 10 1.91 2.59 10.72
C VAL A 10 2.71 3.69 10.04
N ARG A 11 2.97 4.81 10.73
CA ARG A 11 3.77 5.92 10.17
C ARG A 11 5.19 5.49 9.82
N ARG A 12 5.83 4.67 10.66
CA ARG A 12 7.16 4.11 10.39
C ARG A 12 7.15 3.23 9.15
N LEU A 13 6.16 2.34 9.01
CA LEU A 13 6.01 1.52 7.81
C LEU A 13 5.84 2.38 6.56
N MET A 14 4.97 3.38 6.60
CA MET A 14 4.72 4.27 5.46
C MET A 14 5.97 5.07 5.06
N ALA A 15 6.71 5.62 6.04
CA ALA A 15 7.98 6.30 5.79
C ALA A 15 9.00 5.34 5.16
N ALA A 16 9.15 4.13 5.70
CA ALA A 16 10.06 3.11 5.20
C ALA A 16 9.72 2.69 3.75
N LEU A 17 8.44 2.58 3.41
CA LEU A 17 7.99 2.30 2.04
C LEU A 17 8.33 3.44 1.08
N SER A 18 8.06 4.69 1.48
CA SER A 18 8.35 5.89 0.69
C SER A 18 9.85 6.06 0.43
N GLU A 19 10.67 5.90 1.48
CA GLU A 19 12.14 6.01 1.42
C GLU A 19 12.81 4.76 0.82
N GLN A 20 12.03 3.71 0.54
CA GLN A 20 12.54 2.42 0.09
C GLN A 20 13.55 1.79 1.07
N ASN A 21 13.40 2.10 2.37
CA ASN A 21 14.26 1.62 3.44
C ASN A 21 13.92 0.17 3.78
N ARG A 22 14.55 -0.76 3.07
CA ARG A 22 14.30 -2.19 3.22
C ARG A 22 14.52 -2.72 4.63
N ALA A 23 15.57 -2.26 5.32
CA ALA A 23 15.86 -2.70 6.68
C ALA A 23 14.73 -2.32 7.64
N GLU A 24 14.20 -1.10 7.50
CA GLU A 24 13.08 -0.64 8.33
C GLU A 24 11.77 -1.35 7.96
N ILE A 25 11.52 -1.62 6.67
CA ILE A 25 10.36 -2.42 6.24
C ILE A 25 10.42 -3.81 6.89
N GLU A 26 11.58 -4.48 6.86
CA GLU A 26 11.77 -5.80 7.48
C GLU A 26 11.73 -5.74 9.02
N ALA A 27 12.09 -4.62 9.62
CA ALA A 27 11.97 -4.40 11.06
C ALA A 27 10.52 -4.18 11.51
N VAL A 28 9.68 -3.54 10.68
CA VAL A 28 8.29 -3.20 11.03
C VAL A 28 7.31 -4.30 10.61
N LEU A 29 7.51 -4.96 9.47
CA LEU A 29 6.69 -6.09 9.06
C LEU A 29 7.11 -7.36 9.80
N ASP A 30 6.15 -8.14 10.26
CA ASP A 30 6.39 -9.51 10.68
C ASP A 30 6.87 -10.38 9.50
N GLU A 31 7.61 -11.45 9.78
CA GLU A 31 8.16 -12.33 8.73
C GLU A 31 7.05 -12.98 7.90
N ASP A 32 5.98 -13.39 8.58
CA ASP A 32 4.81 -14.06 8.03
C ASP A 32 3.64 -13.09 7.80
N CYS A 33 3.91 -11.78 7.71
CA CYS A 33 2.88 -10.78 7.49
C CYS A 33 2.05 -11.08 6.24
N ILE A 34 0.73 -10.96 6.34
CA ILE A 34 -0.19 -11.14 5.21
C ILE A 34 -0.67 -9.77 4.74
N TRP A 35 -0.61 -9.51 3.44
CA TRP A 35 -1.14 -8.28 2.85
C TRP A 35 -2.20 -8.62 1.82
N ARG A 36 -3.40 -8.04 1.93
CA ARG A 36 -4.51 -8.27 1.01
C ARG A 36 -4.86 -7.01 0.26
N VAL A 37 -4.83 -7.12 -1.07
CA VAL A 37 -5.22 -6.07 -2.01
C VAL A 37 -6.54 -6.50 -2.66
N PRO A 38 -7.61 -5.71 -2.57
CA PRO A 38 -8.93 -6.09 -3.07
C PRO A 38 -9.01 -5.98 -4.61
N GLY A 39 -10.17 -6.37 -5.16
CA GLY A 39 -10.49 -6.22 -6.56
C GLY A 39 -9.98 -7.36 -7.47
N ALA A 40 -10.01 -7.08 -8.76
CA ALA A 40 -9.66 -7.99 -9.85
C ALA A 40 -8.71 -7.32 -10.86
N ASN A 41 -7.55 -6.86 -10.39
CA ASN A 41 -6.54 -6.21 -11.21
C ASN A 41 -5.13 -6.74 -10.95
N VAL A 42 -4.12 -6.17 -11.60
CA VAL A 42 -2.76 -6.73 -11.51
C VAL A 42 -2.15 -6.60 -10.11
N LEU A 43 -2.63 -5.71 -9.25
CA LEU A 43 -2.17 -5.57 -7.87
C LEU A 43 -2.96 -6.46 -6.89
N SER A 44 -4.18 -6.86 -7.24
CA SER A 44 -5.07 -7.64 -6.39
C SER A 44 -4.49 -8.99 -6.00
N GLY A 45 -4.81 -9.44 -4.78
CA GLY A 45 -4.41 -10.76 -4.28
C GLY A 45 -4.03 -10.77 -2.81
N VAL A 46 -3.58 -11.95 -2.36
CA VAL A 46 -3.06 -12.19 -1.01
C VAL A 46 -1.56 -12.43 -1.10
N TYR A 47 -0.78 -11.61 -0.40
CA TYR A 47 0.67 -11.65 -0.37
C TYR A 47 1.14 -12.13 1.00
N GLU A 48 1.62 -13.36 1.06
CA GLU A 48 2.02 -14.03 2.30
C GLU A 48 3.53 -13.93 2.51
N GLY A 49 3.91 -13.31 3.63
CA GLY A 49 5.27 -13.09 4.07
C GLY A 49 5.95 -11.88 3.41
N ARG A 50 7.00 -11.37 4.05
CA ARG A 50 7.72 -10.15 3.62
C ARG A 50 8.17 -10.19 2.16
N ARG A 51 8.60 -11.36 1.68
CA ARG A 51 9.09 -11.51 0.29
C ARG A 51 7.98 -11.26 -0.73
N ALA A 52 6.77 -11.79 -0.50
CA ALA A 52 5.63 -11.55 -1.38
C ALA A 52 5.20 -10.08 -1.35
N ILE A 53 5.19 -9.49 -0.16
CA ILE A 53 4.85 -8.07 0.04
C ILE A 53 5.89 -7.15 -0.65
N LEU A 54 7.18 -7.43 -0.53
CA LEU A 54 8.22 -6.69 -1.25
C LEU A 54 8.11 -6.84 -2.77
N SER A 55 7.64 -8.00 -3.25
CA SER A 55 7.34 -8.21 -4.67
C SER A 55 6.16 -7.35 -5.14
N LEU A 56 5.09 -7.22 -4.33
CA LEU A 56 3.99 -6.29 -4.58
C LEU A 56 4.50 -4.86 -4.72
N PHE A 57 5.29 -4.36 -3.76
CA PHE A 57 5.84 -3.01 -3.83
C PHE A 57 6.79 -2.83 -5.02
N GLY A 58 7.57 -3.86 -5.37
CA GLY A 58 8.36 -3.88 -6.60
C GLY A 58 7.52 -3.79 -7.87
N LYS A 59 6.33 -4.42 -7.89
CA LYS A 59 5.37 -4.32 -8.99
C LYS A 59 4.77 -2.92 -9.08
N MET A 60 4.32 -2.34 -7.96
CA MET A 60 3.83 -0.96 -7.90
C MET A 60 4.87 0.03 -8.45
N LYS A 61 6.15 -0.08 -8.05
CA LYS A 61 7.23 0.78 -8.57
C LYS A 61 7.42 0.72 -10.09
N ARG A 62 7.14 -0.43 -10.72
CA ARG A 62 7.22 -0.57 -12.19
C ARG A 62 5.99 0.00 -12.89
N ILE A 63 4.83 -0.08 -12.25
CA ILE A 63 3.55 0.41 -12.79
C ILE A 63 3.45 1.92 -12.67
N PHE A 64 3.94 2.48 -11.55
CA PHE A 64 3.91 3.92 -11.31
C PHE A 64 4.99 4.58 -12.16
N THR A 65 4.58 5.25 -13.24
CA THR A 65 5.47 5.88 -14.21
C THR A 65 5.94 7.28 -13.79
N GLY A 66 5.45 7.78 -12.65
CA GLY A 66 5.76 9.08 -12.08
C GLY A 66 5.79 9.04 -10.56
N PRO A 67 5.93 10.20 -9.89
CA PRO A 67 5.99 10.24 -8.43
C PRO A 67 4.69 9.70 -7.82
N ALA A 68 4.82 8.75 -6.90
CA ALA A 68 3.71 8.26 -6.11
C ALA A 68 3.63 9.05 -4.80
N ARG A 69 2.47 9.66 -4.55
CA ARG A 69 2.21 10.44 -3.34
C ARG A 69 1.05 9.82 -2.59
N PHE A 70 1.26 9.49 -1.31
CA PHE A 70 0.22 9.02 -0.40
C PHE A 70 0.20 9.91 0.83
N ASP A 71 -0.89 10.64 1.03
CA ASP A 71 -1.10 11.52 2.17
C ASP A 71 -2.05 10.85 3.16
N VAL A 72 -1.59 10.64 4.39
CA VAL A 72 -2.45 10.17 5.49
C VAL A 72 -3.39 11.29 5.89
N ILE A 73 -4.70 11.03 5.81
CA ILE A 73 -5.74 11.93 6.28
C ILE A 73 -5.91 11.77 7.79
N ASP A 74 -6.07 10.53 8.26
CA ASP A 74 -6.20 10.23 9.68
C ASP A 74 -5.78 8.80 10.00
N ILE A 75 -5.39 8.55 11.26
CA ILE A 75 -5.12 7.22 11.79
C ILE A 75 -5.95 7.01 13.05
N THR A 76 -6.81 6.01 13.01
CA THR A 76 -7.54 5.55 14.19
C THR A 76 -6.87 4.29 14.74
N THR A 77 -6.91 4.09 16.05
CA THR A 77 -6.20 2.99 16.71
C THR A 77 -7.03 2.29 17.77
N SER A 78 -6.70 1.02 17.99
CA SER A 78 -7.13 0.20 19.12
C SER A 78 -5.93 -0.62 19.63
N PRO A 79 -6.05 -1.40 20.71
CA PRO A 79 -4.93 -2.16 21.25
C PRO A 79 -4.26 -3.10 20.22
N GLY A 80 -5.04 -3.73 19.33
CA GLY A 80 -4.53 -4.69 18.34
C GLY A 80 -4.50 -4.20 16.90
N TYR A 81 -5.10 -3.03 16.62
CA TYR A 81 -5.26 -2.54 15.25
C TYR A 81 -4.93 -1.06 15.11
N ALA A 82 -4.59 -0.68 13.88
CA ALA A 82 -4.64 0.69 13.41
C ALA A 82 -5.35 0.71 12.05
N ALA A 83 -6.05 1.79 11.73
CA ALA A 83 -6.62 2.01 10.41
C ALA A 83 -6.17 3.38 9.91
N ALA A 84 -5.50 3.43 8.76
CA ALA A 84 -5.07 4.66 8.11
C ALA A 84 -6.01 4.96 6.95
N TYR A 85 -6.72 6.08 7.03
CA TYR A 85 -7.44 6.64 5.90
C TYR A 85 -6.51 7.58 5.14
N GLN A 86 -6.32 7.33 3.84
CA GLN A 86 -5.35 8.06 3.05
C GLN A 86 -5.85 8.37 1.64
N TYR A 87 -5.18 9.33 1.02
CA TYR A 87 -5.39 9.73 -0.36
C TYR A 87 -4.09 9.57 -1.15
N GLY A 88 -4.18 8.90 -2.30
CA GLY A 88 -3.07 8.62 -3.19
C GLY A 88 -3.20 9.35 -4.53
N ILE A 89 -2.08 9.83 -5.06
CA ILE A 89 -1.95 10.24 -6.46
C ILE A 89 -0.77 9.47 -7.04
N VAL A 90 -1.03 8.71 -8.09
CA VAL A 90 -0.01 7.99 -8.85
C VAL A 90 -0.20 8.24 -10.35
N GLU A 91 0.87 8.08 -11.10
CA GLU A 91 0.82 8.11 -12.57
C GLU A 91 0.97 6.70 -13.11
N VAL A 92 0.06 6.29 -13.99
CA VAL A 92 0.09 5.00 -14.69
C VAL A 92 -0.01 5.31 -16.17
N GLY A 93 1.09 5.20 -16.91
CA GLY A 93 1.07 5.40 -18.37
C GLY A 93 0.76 6.80 -18.82
N GLY A 94 1.18 7.80 -18.05
CA GLY A 94 0.85 9.20 -18.29
C GLY A 94 -0.59 9.57 -17.89
N ALA A 95 -1.38 8.65 -17.34
CA ALA A 95 -2.67 8.96 -16.72
C ALA A 95 -2.51 9.14 -15.20
N THR A 96 -3.07 10.22 -14.67
CA THR A 96 -3.15 10.44 -13.22
C THR A 96 -4.28 9.61 -12.61
N VAL A 97 -3.94 8.69 -11.71
CA VAL A 97 -4.87 7.90 -10.93
C VAL A 97 -4.96 8.50 -9.52
N ARG A 98 -6.19 8.70 -9.05
CA ARG A 98 -6.47 9.21 -7.69
C ARG A 98 -7.07 8.08 -6.88
N LEU A 99 -6.41 7.77 -5.77
CA LEU A 99 -6.78 6.70 -4.86
C LEU A 99 -7.31 7.31 -3.57
N ARG A 100 -8.32 6.68 -3.01
CA ARG A 100 -8.82 7.02 -1.68
C ARG A 100 -9.16 5.73 -1.01
N GLU A 101 -8.42 5.43 0.03
CA GLU A 101 -8.31 4.09 0.56
C GLU A 101 -8.18 4.11 2.08
N CYS A 102 -8.55 3.00 2.70
CA CYS A 102 -8.32 2.72 4.10
C CYS A 102 -7.49 1.45 4.20
N LEU A 103 -6.38 1.50 4.92
CA LEU A 103 -5.58 0.31 5.22
C LEU A 103 -5.79 -0.03 6.68
N VAL A 104 -6.24 -1.25 6.94
CA VAL A 104 -6.41 -1.79 8.29
C VAL A 104 -5.21 -2.68 8.61
N TYR A 105 -4.47 -2.32 9.64
CA TYR A 105 -3.27 -3.00 10.10
C TYR A 105 -3.60 -3.75 11.38
N ARG A 106 -3.34 -5.06 11.42
CA ARG A 106 -3.23 -5.80 12.67
C ARG A 106 -1.78 -5.75 13.15
N ILE A 107 -1.59 -5.35 14.39
CA ILE A 107 -0.26 -5.13 14.97
C ILE A 107 -0.09 -6.00 16.21
N LYS A 108 1.03 -6.72 16.28
CA LYS A 108 1.41 -7.56 17.42
C LYS A 108 2.87 -7.32 17.77
N ASP A 109 3.16 -7.11 19.04
CA ASP A 109 4.52 -6.90 19.55
C ASP A 109 5.31 -5.81 18.78
N GLY A 110 4.61 -4.74 18.38
CA GLY A 110 5.17 -3.63 17.62
C GLY A 110 5.42 -3.89 16.13
N ARG A 111 4.98 -5.05 15.60
CA ARG A 111 5.11 -5.44 14.20
C ARG A 111 3.75 -5.58 13.52
N VAL A 112 3.70 -5.23 12.24
CA VAL A 112 2.51 -5.46 11.40
C VAL A 112 2.50 -6.92 10.98
N VAL A 113 1.43 -7.61 11.33
CA VAL A 113 1.23 -9.04 11.04
C VAL A 113 0.18 -9.27 9.95
N GLU A 114 -0.66 -8.27 9.68
CA GLU A 114 -1.67 -8.34 8.63
C GLU A 114 -2.06 -6.94 8.17
N VAL A 115 -2.32 -6.79 6.88
CA VAL A 115 -2.85 -5.57 6.28
C VAL A 115 -3.97 -5.93 5.31
N ASP A 116 -5.11 -5.28 5.47
CA ASP A 116 -6.22 -5.33 4.53
C ASP A 116 -6.41 -3.94 3.92
N GLU A 117 -6.30 -3.84 2.60
CA GLU A 117 -6.61 -2.64 1.84
C GLU A 117 -8.11 -2.56 1.51
N PHE A 118 -8.68 -1.37 1.65
CA PHE A 118 -10.05 -1.07 1.24
C PHE A 118 -10.05 0.14 0.32
N GLN A 119 -10.50 -0.07 -0.91
CA GLN A 119 -10.60 0.98 -1.91
C GLN A 119 -11.98 1.61 -1.85
N SER A 120 -12.06 2.94 -1.76
CA SER A 120 -13.37 3.62 -1.71
C SER A 120 -14.17 3.53 -3.01
N ASP A 121 -13.49 3.25 -4.14
CA ASP A 121 -14.08 2.84 -5.40
C ASP A 121 -13.23 1.71 -6.01
N GLU A 122 -13.55 0.47 -5.63
CA GLU A 122 -12.86 -0.73 -6.10
C GLU A 122 -12.97 -0.92 -7.63
N ARG A 123 -14.08 -0.50 -8.25
CA ARG A 123 -14.23 -0.60 -9.72
C ARG A 123 -13.30 0.36 -10.45
N ALA A 124 -13.15 1.58 -9.94
CA ALA A 124 -12.19 2.54 -10.49
C ALA A 124 -10.75 2.06 -10.28
N PHE A 125 -10.44 1.49 -9.12
CA PHE A 125 -9.16 0.85 -8.83
C PHE A 125 -8.86 -0.27 -9.84
N ASP A 126 -9.82 -1.17 -10.07
CA ASP A 126 -9.66 -2.29 -11.00
C ASP A 126 -9.42 -1.83 -12.44
N LYS A 127 -10.17 -0.82 -12.88
CA LYS A 127 -9.99 -0.25 -14.21
C LYS A 127 -8.60 0.37 -14.36
N ALA A 128 -8.15 1.14 -13.37
CA ALA A 128 -6.89 1.86 -13.40
C ALA A 128 -5.67 0.92 -13.45
N PHE A 129 -5.77 -0.24 -12.79
CA PHE A 129 -4.69 -1.24 -12.71
C PHE A 129 -4.99 -2.51 -13.49
N SER A 130 -5.93 -2.48 -14.42
CA SER A 130 -6.18 -3.61 -15.33
C SER A 130 -4.93 -3.91 -16.17
N GLU A 131 -4.77 -5.17 -16.58
CA GLU A 131 -3.63 -5.59 -17.40
C GLU A 131 -3.47 -4.72 -18.65
N SER A 132 -4.57 -4.47 -19.37
CA SER A 132 -4.58 -3.61 -20.55
C SER A 132 -4.23 -2.15 -20.26
N ALA A 133 -4.64 -1.60 -19.12
CA ALA A 133 -4.27 -0.23 -18.73
C ALA A 133 -2.76 -0.13 -18.45
N VAL A 134 -2.20 -1.12 -17.76
CA VAL A 134 -0.76 -1.18 -17.47
C VAL A 134 0.06 -1.47 -18.73
N GLU A 135 -0.41 -2.34 -19.63
CA GLU A 135 0.27 -2.59 -20.90
C GLU A 135 0.27 -1.36 -21.80
N ALA A 136 -0.89 -0.72 -22.00
CA ALA A 136 -1.01 0.51 -22.77
C ALA A 136 -0.13 1.64 -22.19
N ALA A 137 0.04 1.65 -20.87
CA ALA A 137 0.93 2.55 -20.15
C ALA A 137 2.41 2.31 -20.48
N THR A 138 2.84 1.04 -20.50
CA THR A 138 4.23 0.66 -20.78
C THR A 138 4.62 0.74 -22.27
N ALA A 139 3.64 0.68 -23.18
CA ALA A 139 3.86 0.66 -24.62
C ALA A 139 3.99 2.05 -25.29
N ARG A 140 3.69 3.14 -24.58
CA ARG A 140 3.89 4.50 -25.11
C ARG A 140 5.35 4.92 -24.94
N PRO A 141 6.10 5.24 -26.02
CA PRO A 141 7.43 5.82 -25.87
C PRO A 141 7.32 7.22 -25.26
N GLN A 142 8.31 7.57 -24.42
CA GLN A 142 8.52 8.92 -23.87
C GLN A 142 8.66 9.96 -24.98
#